data_AF-A0A7S1FA03-F1
#
_entry.id   AF-A0A7S1FA03-F1
#
_cell.length_a   1.000
_cell.length_b   1.000
_cell.length_c   1.000
_cell.angle_alpha   90.00
_cell.angle_beta   90.00
_cell.angle_gamma   90.00
#
_symmetry.space_group_name_H-M   'P 1'
#
loop_
_entity.id
_entity.type
_entity.pdbx_description
1 polymer ?
#
loop_
_entity_poly.entity_id
_entity_poly.type
_entity_poly.pdbx_seq_one_letter_code
_entity_poly.pdbx_strand_id
1 'polypeptide(L)'
;MCNILRIMTPLVLLFLVCVQGVQIKNVGENISSEMSSCEGRPESHICDPGHALAAATYERQSASLRQLTNHMQICTGLSFEVYVALLNEPADTLRATAVRLGTNWRILDSPCKNGLVAVYSTRDKLMALVADPTVEKLLTQHIGRLEWSEPDEVIPTVVSNLSLGLIGFDADASKVGREAALVVLCIIVLGLFVSLSILVSCGIYDMAARWRHLANFHACHKKLRRVHEELVNVNHDLTLCPYCVNAVQSQPSPTVVVFLCGHRFHMQCANRWFLEQPEATGKCPICAGFGTCDKEMSPSADAAKTFILKSLRKQYPGIISKDQIEHWASCHTETWLTELTRPRFKSIFYRK
;
A
#
# COMPACT_ATOMS: atom_id res chain seq x y z
N MET A 1 12.44 -10.72 7.69
CA MET A 1 11.86 -10.22 6.42
C MET A 1 10.50 -10.84 6.06
N CYS A 2 10.12 -12.06 6.53
CA CYS A 2 8.79 -12.64 6.22
C CYS A 2 7.56 -11.93 6.83
N ASN A 3 7.70 -11.11 7.88
CA ASN A 3 6.53 -10.49 8.53
C ASN A 3 6.10 -9.13 7.96
N ILE A 4 6.94 -8.45 7.17
CA ILE A 4 6.59 -7.13 6.62
C ILE A 4 5.69 -7.28 5.37
N LEU A 5 5.83 -8.38 4.61
CA LEU A 5 5.00 -8.64 3.43
C LEU A 5 3.54 -8.99 3.76
N ARG A 6 3.26 -9.43 5.00
CA ARG A 6 1.89 -9.83 5.44
C ARG A 6 0.96 -8.65 5.74
N ILE A 7 1.51 -7.45 5.92
CA ILE A 7 0.73 -6.27 6.33
C ILE A 7 0.15 -5.53 5.12
N MET A 8 0.67 -5.74 3.91
CA MET A 8 0.28 -4.96 2.72
C MET A 8 -0.87 -5.57 1.89
N THR A 9 -1.24 -6.82 2.12
CA THR A 9 -2.24 -7.55 1.31
C THR A 9 -3.72 -7.13 1.50
N PRO A 10 -4.21 -6.71 2.69
CA PRO A 10 -5.65 -6.43 2.87
C PRO A 10 -6.09 -5.06 2.32
N LEU A 11 -5.17 -4.15 1.99
CA LEU A 11 -5.50 -2.80 1.51
C LEU A 11 -5.97 -2.76 0.04
N VAL A 12 -5.67 -3.79 -0.75
CA VAL A 12 -5.99 -3.84 -2.19
C VAL A 12 -7.38 -4.44 -2.45
N LEU A 13 -7.92 -5.26 -1.53
CA LEU A 13 -9.18 -5.98 -1.74
C LEU A 13 -10.45 -5.16 -1.42
N LEU A 14 -10.34 -4.05 -0.69
CA LEU A 14 -11.51 -3.25 -0.30
C LEU A 14 -12.08 -2.39 -1.45
N PHE A 15 -11.37 -2.25 -2.57
CA PHE A 15 -11.69 -1.30 -3.63
C PHE A 15 -12.62 -1.83 -4.75
N LEU A 16 -12.92 -3.14 -4.79
CA LEU A 16 -13.55 -3.77 -5.97
C LEU A 16 -15.08 -4.01 -5.91
N VAL A 17 -15.78 -3.64 -4.83
CA VAL A 17 -17.16 -4.14 -4.58
C VAL A 17 -18.31 -3.17 -4.94
N CYS A 18 -18.04 -1.89 -5.26
CA CYS A 18 -19.12 -0.97 -5.64
C CYS A 18 -19.28 -0.92 -7.16
N VAL A 19 -20.29 -1.62 -7.72
CA VAL A 19 -21.12 -1.24 -8.89
C VAL A 19 -21.89 -2.48 -9.37
N GLN A 20 -23.21 -2.53 -9.20
CA GLN A 20 -24.13 -3.18 -10.14
C GLN A 20 -25.60 -2.77 -9.90
N GLY A 21 -26.29 -2.43 -11.00
CA GLY A 21 -27.63 -1.82 -11.02
C GLY A 21 -28.72 -2.69 -11.66
N VAL A 22 -29.97 -2.24 -11.52
CA VAL A 22 -31.25 -2.95 -11.76
C VAL A 22 -31.90 -2.53 -13.10
N GLN A 23 -32.67 -3.43 -13.71
CA GLN A 23 -33.37 -3.31 -15.00
C GLN A 23 -34.90 -3.40 -14.86
N ILE A 24 -35.67 -2.68 -15.70
CA ILE A 24 -37.15 -2.66 -15.72
C ILE A 24 -37.67 -2.97 -17.15
N LYS A 25 -38.81 -3.67 -17.21
CA LYS A 25 -39.48 -4.25 -18.40
C LYS A 25 -40.43 -3.28 -19.12
N ASN A 26 -40.52 -3.44 -20.45
CA ASN A 26 -41.39 -2.68 -21.37
C ASN A 26 -42.78 -3.31 -21.58
N VAL A 27 -43.77 -2.44 -21.82
CA VAL A 27 -45.16 -2.73 -22.24
C VAL A 27 -45.41 -1.93 -23.53
N GLY A 28 -46.16 -2.47 -24.50
CA GLY A 28 -46.41 -1.85 -25.81
C GLY A 28 -47.89 -1.60 -26.08
N GLU A 29 -48.21 -0.54 -26.85
CA GLU A 29 -49.58 -0.27 -27.32
C GLU A 29 -49.68 0.72 -28.52
N ASN A 30 -50.90 0.76 -29.08
CA ASN A 30 -51.38 1.29 -30.38
C ASN A 30 -51.14 2.80 -30.66
N ILE A 31 -51.23 3.17 -31.95
CA ILE A 31 -50.81 4.47 -32.51
C ILE A 31 -52.02 5.29 -33.02
N SER A 32 -52.09 6.59 -32.71
CA SER A 32 -53.10 7.54 -33.20
C SER A 32 -52.68 8.27 -34.50
N SER A 33 -53.64 8.90 -35.20
CA SER A 33 -53.44 9.54 -36.52
C SER A 33 -52.79 10.92 -36.53
N GLU A 34 -52.74 11.66 -35.41
CA GLU A 34 -52.04 12.97 -35.39
C GLU A 34 -50.52 12.80 -35.40
N MET A 35 -50.05 11.66 -34.95
CA MET A 35 -48.63 11.37 -34.90
C MET A 35 -47.99 11.27 -36.29
N SER A 36 -48.76 10.99 -37.34
CA SER A 36 -48.22 10.90 -38.71
C SER A 36 -47.57 12.20 -39.18
N SER A 37 -48.04 13.36 -38.69
CA SER A 37 -47.47 14.67 -39.03
C SER A 37 -46.10 14.92 -38.41
N CYS A 38 -45.75 14.17 -37.36
CA CYS A 38 -44.46 14.24 -36.67
C CYS A 38 -43.56 13.03 -36.95
N GLU A 39 -43.86 12.21 -37.96
CA GLU A 39 -43.04 11.02 -38.27
C GLU A 39 -41.62 11.37 -38.73
N GLY A 40 -41.46 12.52 -39.42
CA GLY A 40 -40.16 13.04 -39.84
C GLY A 40 -39.46 13.84 -38.73
N ARG A 41 -38.12 13.76 -38.68
CA ARG A 41 -37.29 14.57 -37.79
C ARG A 41 -37.45 16.07 -38.15
N PRO A 42 -37.96 16.92 -37.24
CA PRO A 42 -38.18 18.33 -37.56
C PRO A 42 -36.86 19.12 -37.53
N GLU A 43 -36.60 19.96 -38.53
CA GLU A 43 -35.40 20.82 -38.55
C GLU A 43 -35.42 21.91 -37.46
N SER A 44 -36.61 22.25 -36.94
CA SER A 44 -36.83 23.24 -35.88
C SER A 44 -36.59 22.69 -34.47
N HIS A 45 -36.34 21.39 -34.32
CA HIS A 45 -36.35 20.70 -33.02
C HIS A 45 -37.71 20.71 -32.30
N ILE A 46 -38.76 21.27 -32.91
CA ILE A 46 -40.10 21.34 -32.35
C ILE A 46 -41.09 20.80 -33.38
N CYS A 47 -41.90 19.81 -33.02
CA CYS A 47 -43.06 19.38 -33.81
C CYS A 47 -44.35 19.89 -33.17
N ASP A 48 -45.08 20.77 -33.86
CA ASP A 48 -46.34 21.37 -33.40
C ASP A 48 -47.39 21.37 -34.53
N PRO A 49 -47.99 20.20 -34.86
CA PRO A 49 -48.94 20.08 -35.96
C PRO A 49 -50.27 20.80 -35.68
N GLY A 50 -50.60 21.05 -34.41
CA GLY A 50 -51.81 21.75 -34.00
C GLY A 50 -51.67 23.27 -33.92
N HIS A 51 -50.47 23.81 -34.17
CA HIS A 51 -50.14 25.23 -33.97
C HIS A 51 -50.52 25.71 -32.56
N ALA A 52 -50.24 24.89 -31.55
CA ALA A 52 -50.54 25.19 -30.15
C ALA A 52 -49.65 26.31 -29.59
N LEU A 53 -48.48 26.57 -30.19
CA LEU A 53 -47.58 27.66 -29.82
C LEU A 53 -47.81 28.90 -30.67
N ALA A 54 -47.68 30.08 -30.05
CA ALA A 54 -47.57 31.31 -30.81
C ALA A 54 -46.29 31.30 -31.66
N ALA A 55 -46.37 31.81 -32.91
CA ALA A 55 -45.24 31.80 -33.85
C ALA A 55 -43.94 32.41 -33.29
N ALA A 56 -44.07 33.48 -32.49
CA ALA A 56 -42.92 34.11 -31.83
C ALA A 56 -42.28 33.21 -30.76
N THR A 57 -43.09 32.45 -30.01
CA THR A 57 -42.60 31.47 -29.03
C THR A 57 -41.91 30.32 -29.76
N TYR A 58 -42.55 29.78 -30.79
CA TYR A 58 -42.02 28.68 -31.60
C TYR A 58 -40.61 28.99 -32.14
N GLU A 59 -40.43 30.12 -32.82
CA GLU A 59 -39.13 30.51 -33.38
C GLU A 59 -38.05 30.72 -32.30
N ARG A 60 -38.40 31.35 -31.19
CA ARG A 60 -37.46 31.60 -30.09
C ARG A 60 -36.99 30.29 -29.44
N GLN A 61 -37.91 29.36 -29.19
CA GLN A 61 -37.58 28.09 -28.55
C GLN A 61 -36.86 27.14 -29.52
N SER A 62 -37.25 27.11 -30.80
CA SER A 62 -36.54 26.41 -31.87
C SER A 62 -35.08 26.86 -31.98
N ALA A 63 -34.83 28.18 -31.98
CA ALA A 63 -33.48 28.72 -31.97
C ALA A 63 -32.67 28.31 -30.73
N SER A 64 -33.30 28.30 -29.55
CA SER A 64 -32.67 27.90 -28.29
C SER A 64 -32.29 26.41 -28.27
N LEU A 65 -33.18 25.54 -28.75
CA LEU A 65 -32.92 24.10 -28.87
C LEU A 65 -31.84 23.78 -29.90
N ARG A 66 -31.81 24.51 -31.02
CA ARG A 66 -30.73 24.41 -32.01
C ARG A 66 -29.38 24.77 -31.43
N GLN A 67 -29.30 25.77 -30.54
CA GLN A 67 -28.04 26.11 -29.86
C GLN A 67 -27.51 24.97 -28.99
N LEU A 68 -28.39 24.17 -28.37
CA LEU A 68 -27.98 22.97 -27.61
C LEU A 68 -27.42 21.86 -28.50
N THR A 69 -27.82 21.83 -29.78
CA THR A 69 -27.40 20.79 -30.75
C THR A 69 -26.15 21.21 -31.53
N ASN A 70 -25.92 22.51 -31.73
CA ASN A 70 -25.03 23.05 -32.77
C ASN A 70 -23.52 22.96 -32.51
N HIS A 71 -23.06 22.23 -31.49
CA HIS A 71 -21.63 22.09 -31.22
C HIS A 71 -21.17 20.64 -31.28
N MET A 72 -20.55 20.31 -32.43
CA MET A 72 -19.67 19.19 -32.71
C MET A 72 -20.31 17.88 -33.19
N GLN A 73 -19.89 17.50 -34.39
CA GLN A 73 -20.21 16.28 -35.14
C GLN A 73 -19.53 15.02 -34.58
N ILE A 74 -18.86 15.13 -33.43
CA ILE A 74 -18.13 14.07 -32.74
C ILE A 74 -18.82 13.90 -31.39
N CYS A 75 -19.12 12.66 -30.98
CA CYS A 75 -19.71 12.35 -29.67
C CYS A 75 -18.75 12.74 -28.53
N THR A 76 -18.62 14.03 -28.23
CA THR A 76 -17.72 14.55 -27.18
C THR A 76 -18.32 14.38 -25.79
N GLY A 77 -19.49 13.74 -25.66
CA GLY A 77 -20.24 13.63 -24.41
C GLY A 77 -20.88 14.95 -23.95
N LEU A 78 -20.75 16.01 -24.74
CA LEU A 78 -21.15 17.38 -24.40
C LEU A 78 -22.23 17.96 -25.32
N SER A 79 -22.53 17.31 -26.45
CA SER A 79 -23.68 17.66 -27.28
C SER A 79 -24.91 16.90 -26.78
N PHE A 80 -26.07 17.52 -26.84
CA PHE A 80 -27.35 16.86 -26.56
C PHE A 80 -28.29 17.12 -27.73
N GLU A 81 -28.93 16.07 -28.22
CA GLU A 81 -29.98 16.21 -29.23
C GLU A 81 -31.32 16.32 -28.51
N VAL A 82 -31.81 17.55 -28.34
CA VAL A 82 -33.06 17.82 -27.63
C VAL A 82 -34.16 18.16 -28.64
N TYR A 83 -35.28 17.44 -28.53
CA TYR A 83 -36.46 17.65 -29.37
C TYR A 83 -37.73 17.72 -28.53
N VAL A 84 -38.68 18.52 -28.99
CA VAL A 84 -39.96 18.74 -28.31
C VAL A 84 -41.11 18.48 -29.28
N ALA A 85 -42.13 17.76 -28.84
CA ALA A 85 -43.37 17.56 -29.60
C ALA A 85 -44.58 18.05 -28.79
N LEU A 86 -45.52 18.72 -29.43
CA LEU A 86 -46.80 19.11 -28.87
C LEU A 86 -47.90 18.33 -29.59
N LEU A 87 -48.56 17.41 -28.89
CA LEU A 87 -49.51 16.46 -29.48
C LEU A 87 -50.79 16.37 -28.66
N ASN A 88 -51.92 16.04 -29.29
CA ASN A 88 -53.20 15.79 -28.61
C ASN A 88 -53.32 14.33 -28.12
N GLU A 89 -52.26 13.80 -27.52
CA GLU A 89 -52.20 12.41 -27.03
C GLU A 89 -52.60 12.34 -25.55
N PRO A 90 -53.29 11.27 -25.11
CA PRO A 90 -53.61 11.09 -23.69
C PRO A 90 -52.35 10.80 -22.85
N ALA A 91 -52.41 11.14 -21.57
CA ALA A 91 -51.26 11.13 -20.66
C ALA A 91 -50.65 9.74 -20.43
N ASP A 92 -51.45 8.68 -20.55
CA ASP A 92 -51.03 7.28 -20.43
C ASP A 92 -50.17 6.80 -21.61
N THR A 93 -50.39 7.35 -22.81
CA THR A 93 -49.60 7.01 -24.01
C THR A 93 -48.40 7.93 -24.24
N LEU A 94 -48.34 9.09 -23.56
CA LEU A 94 -47.31 10.11 -23.76
C LEU A 94 -45.87 9.58 -23.74
N ARG A 95 -45.52 8.74 -22.75
CA ARG A 95 -44.16 8.17 -22.66
C ARG A 95 -43.86 7.22 -23.82
N ALA A 96 -44.80 6.36 -24.19
CA ALA A 96 -44.64 5.45 -25.32
C ALA A 96 -44.51 6.23 -26.65
N THR A 97 -45.29 7.30 -26.80
CA THR A 97 -45.18 8.24 -27.93
C THR A 97 -43.81 8.92 -27.96
N ALA A 98 -43.30 9.38 -26.82
CA ALA A 98 -41.98 10.00 -26.73
C ALA A 98 -40.85 9.03 -27.12
N VAL A 99 -40.89 7.78 -26.63
CA VAL A 99 -39.95 6.72 -27.06
C VAL A 99 -40.02 6.54 -28.57
N ARG A 100 -41.23 6.37 -29.11
CA ARG A 100 -41.46 6.11 -30.53
C ARG A 100 -40.97 7.25 -31.43
N LEU A 101 -41.29 8.50 -31.09
CA LEU A 101 -40.78 9.68 -31.80
C LEU A 101 -39.26 9.74 -31.73
N GLY A 102 -38.67 9.55 -30.56
CA GLY A 102 -37.23 9.57 -30.41
C GLY A 102 -36.51 8.49 -31.21
N THR A 103 -37.08 7.29 -31.31
CA THR A 103 -36.56 6.22 -32.19
C THR A 103 -36.75 6.58 -33.67
N ASN A 104 -37.92 7.07 -34.08
CA ASN A 104 -38.20 7.44 -35.48
C ASN A 104 -37.29 8.58 -35.96
N TRP A 105 -37.08 9.58 -35.11
CA TRP A 105 -36.18 10.71 -35.38
C TRP A 105 -34.69 10.34 -35.25
N ARG A 106 -34.37 9.11 -34.82
CA ARG A 106 -33.02 8.60 -34.58
C ARG A 106 -32.23 9.41 -33.54
N ILE A 107 -32.94 9.95 -32.55
CA ILE A 107 -32.37 10.72 -31.44
C ILE A 107 -32.06 9.76 -30.28
N LEU A 108 -33.04 8.92 -29.93
CA LEU A 108 -32.86 7.85 -28.96
C LEU A 108 -32.17 6.66 -29.62
N ASP A 109 -31.31 5.99 -28.87
CA ASP A 109 -30.41 4.94 -29.37
C ASP A 109 -29.50 5.43 -30.51
N SER A 110 -29.23 6.74 -30.55
CA SER A 110 -28.21 7.31 -31.42
C SER A 110 -26.83 6.76 -31.01
N PRO A 111 -25.83 6.75 -31.93
CA PRO A 111 -24.48 6.31 -31.60
C PRO A 111 -23.86 7.04 -30.40
N CYS A 112 -24.26 8.30 -30.17
CA CYS A 112 -23.76 9.13 -29.07
C CYS A 112 -24.52 8.94 -27.75
N LYS A 113 -25.71 8.31 -27.76
CA LYS A 113 -26.54 8.05 -26.56
C LYS A 113 -26.79 9.30 -25.70
N ASN A 114 -27.05 10.42 -26.34
CA ASN A 114 -27.22 11.76 -25.78
C ASN A 114 -28.55 12.40 -26.21
N GLY A 115 -29.50 11.60 -26.70
CA GLY A 115 -30.80 12.06 -27.16
C GLY A 115 -31.77 12.32 -26.02
N LEU A 116 -32.59 13.35 -26.18
CA LEU A 116 -33.68 13.72 -25.29
C LEU A 116 -34.90 14.13 -26.11
N VAL A 117 -36.04 13.52 -25.81
CA VAL A 117 -37.33 13.85 -26.40
C VAL A 117 -38.31 14.21 -25.29
N ALA A 118 -38.88 15.41 -25.38
CA ALA A 118 -39.99 15.85 -24.55
C ALA A 118 -41.28 15.87 -25.38
N VAL A 119 -42.35 15.28 -24.86
CA VAL A 119 -43.67 15.31 -25.49
C VAL A 119 -44.66 15.95 -24.52
N TYR A 120 -45.30 17.02 -24.95
CA TYR A 120 -46.35 17.72 -24.22
C TYR A 120 -47.72 17.35 -24.78
N SER A 121 -48.61 16.85 -23.93
CA SER A 121 -50.02 16.63 -24.25
C SER A 121 -50.76 17.96 -24.17
N THR A 122 -51.27 18.44 -25.30
CA THR A 122 -52.17 19.60 -25.32
C THR A 122 -53.54 19.30 -24.70
N ARG A 123 -53.93 18.01 -24.67
CA ARG A 123 -55.18 17.50 -24.10
C ARG A 123 -55.17 17.53 -22.57
N ASP A 124 -54.16 16.89 -21.99
CA ASP A 124 -54.07 16.61 -20.55
C ASP A 124 -53.11 17.57 -19.83
N LYS A 125 -52.44 18.46 -20.56
CA LYS A 125 -51.48 19.45 -20.06
C LYS A 125 -50.32 18.84 -19.26
N LEU A 126 -49.92 17.65 -19.69
CA LEU A 126 -48.84 16.88 -19.07
C LEU A 126 -47.68 16.73 -20.04
N MET A 127 -46.47 16.69 -19.50
CA MET A 127 -45.25 16.45 -20.26
C MET A 127 -44.63 15.11 -19.86
N ALA A 128 -44.24 14.31 -20.86
CA ALA A 128 -43.35 13.17 -20.68
C ALA A 128 -41.99 13.49 -21.28
N LEU A 129 -40.92 13.12 -20.57
CA LEU A 129 -39.57 13.16 -21.10
C LEU A 129 -39.01 11.76 -21.17
N VAL A 130 -38.34 11.47 -22.29
CA VAL A 130 -37.62 10.23 -22.53
C VAL A 130 -36.25 10.60 -23.05
N ALA A 131 -35.22 9.98 -22.48
CA ALA A 131 -33.85 10.25 -22.83
C ALA A 131 -33.06 8.95 -22.95
N ASP A 132 -31.90 9.01 -23.59
CA ASP A 132 -30.96 7.90 -23.55
C ASP A 132 -30.50 7.63 -22.11
N PRO A 133 -30.04 6.40 -21.78
CA PRO A 133 -29.71 6.00 -20.41
C PRO A 133 -28.69 6.91 -19.69
N THR A 134 -27.81 7.56 -20.47
CA THR A 134 -26.81 8.51 -19.96
C THR A 134 -27.47 9.78 -19.43
N VAL A 135 -28.51 10.26 -20.11
CA VAL A 135 -29.23 11.52 -19.82
C VAL A 135 -30.40 11.28 -18.86
N GLU A 136 -31.06 10.11 -18.91
CA GLU A 136 -32.19 9.77 -18.06
C GLU A 136 -31.85 9.82 -16.55
N LYS A 137 -30.63 9.39 -16.20
CA LYS A 137 -30.11 9.50 -14.82
C LYS A 137 -29.99 10.95 -14.32
N LEU A 138 -29.84 11.91 -15.22
CA LEU A 138 -29.69 13.33 -14.89
C LEU A 138 -31.06 14.00 -14.74
N LEU A 139 -32.00 13.64 -15.62
CA LEU A 139 -33.34 14.23 -15.67
C LEU A 139 -34.23 13.81 -14.50
N THR A 140 -34.06 12.57 -14.03
CA THR A 140 -34.82 12.03 -12.88
C THR A 140 -34.65 12.83 -11.59
N GLN A 141 -33.61 13.67 -11.50
CA GLN A 141 -33.34 14.51 -10.34
C GLN A 141 -34.02 15.89 -10.38
N HIS A 142 -34.42 16.38 -11.56
CA HIS A 142 -34.86 17.78 -11.75
C HIS A 142 -36.30 17.94 -12.22
N ILE A 143 -36.93 16.89 -12.76
CA ILE A 143 -38.28 16.99 -13.31
C ILE A 143 -39.28 16.35 -12.35
N GLY A 144 -39.72 17.15 -11.37
CA GLY A 144 -40.94 16.84 -10.62
C GLY A 144 -42.16 16.92 -11.54
N ARG A 145 -43.24 16.19 -11.21
CA ARG A 145 -44.56 16.37 -11.83
C ARG A 145 -44.99 17.82 -11.62
N LEU A 146 -44.81 18.65 -12.64
CA LEU A 146 -45.33 20.00 -12.67
C LEU A 146 -46.63 19.93 -13.47
N GLU A 147 -47.73 20.36 -12.86
CA GLU A 147 -48.98 20.63 -13.56
C GLU A 147 -48.85 21.99 -14.21
N TRP A 148 -49.16 22.07 -15.49
CA TRP A 148 -48.96 23.29 -16.26
C TRP A 148 -50.26 23.81 -16.88
N SER A 149 -50.32 25.13 -17.07
CA SER A 149 -51.49 25.88 -17.56
C SER A 149 -51.55 25.93 -19.09
N GLU A 150 -50.57 26.58 -19.74
CA GLU A 150 -50.59 26.90 -21.17
C GLU A 150 -49.25 26.61 -21.87
N PRO A 151 -49.25 26.05 -23.09
CA PRO A 151 -48.04 25.63 -23.79
C PRO A 151 -47.01 26.76 -23.99
N ASP A 152 -47.46 28.01 -24.19
CA ASP A 152 -46.58 29.18 -24.32
C ASP A 152 -45.79 29.50 -23.03
N GLU A 153 -46.24 29.03 -21.84
CA GLU A 153 -45.53 29.18 -20.57
C GLU A 153 -44.62 27.98 -20.26
N VAL A 154 -45.07 26.77 -20.64
CA VAL A 154 -44.38 25.51 -20.36
C VAL A 154 -43.11 25.36 -21.14
N ILE A 155 -43.18 25.55 -22.47
CA ILE A 155 -42.07 25.23 -23.35
C ILE A 155 -40.84 26.09 -23.03
N PRO A 156 -40.95 27.43 -22.83
CA PRO A 156 -39.80 28.23 -22.41
C PRO A 156 -39.19 27.78 -21.09
N THR A 157 -40.03 27.42 -20.10
CA THR A 157 -39.57 26.97 -18.78
C THR A 157 -38.82 25.65 -18.88
N VAL A 158 -39.35 24.70 -19.65
CA VAL A 158 -38.72 23.40 -19.88
C VAL A 158 -37.40 23.56 -20.64
N VAL A 159 -37.38 24.33 -21.72
CA VAL A 159 -36.15 24.57 -22.49
C VAL A 159 -35.09 25.26 -21.64
N SER A 160 -35.48 26.22 -20.79
CA SER A 160 -34.57 26.89 -19.85
C SER A 160 -34.04 25.94 -18.77
N ASN A 161 -34.88 25.06 -18.22
CA ASN A 161 -34.45 24.10 -17.21
C ASN A 161 -33.54 23.02 -17.80
N LEU A 162 -33.84 22.58 -19.03
CA LEU A 162 -33.00 21.65 -19.77
C LEU A 162 -31.64 22.26 -20.09
N SER A 163 -31.58 23.52 -20.55
CA SER A 163 -30.30 24.17 -20.83
C SER A 163 -29.46 24.33 -19.56
N LEU A 164 -30.05 24.75 -18.44
CA LEU A 164 -29.35 24.86 -17.16
C LEU A 164 -28.84 23.51 -16.64
N GLY A 165 -29.68 22.47 -16.69
CA GLY A 165 -29.31 21.13 -16.21
C GLY A 165 -28.21 20.48 -17.05
N LEU A 166 -28.25 20.68 -18.37
CA LEU A 166 -27.26 20.10 -19.29
C LEU A 166 -25.93 20.87 -19.25
N ILE A 167 -25.94 22.20 -19.09
CA ILE A 167 -24.71 23.00 -18.96
C ILE A 167 -24.03 22.79 -17.59
N GLY A 168 -24.80 22.65 -16.51
CA GLY A 168 -24.25 22.43 -15.17
C GLY A 168 -23.45 21.13 -15.02
N PHE A 169 -23.75 20.12 -15.84
CA PHE A 169 -23.09 18.81 -15.78
C PHE A 169 -21.62 18.84 -16.21
N ASP A 170 -21.24 19.72 -17.14
CA ASP A 170 -19.85 19.86 -17.60
C ASP A 170 -18.92 20.36 -16.48
N ALA A 171 -19.45 21.22 -15.60
CA ALA A 171 -18.72 21.72 -14.44
C ALA A 171 -18.48 20.62 -13.38
N ASP A 172 -19.40 19.67 -13.24
CA ASP A 172 -19.28 18.60 -12.24
C ASP A 172 -18.42 17.42 -12.74
N ALA A 173 -18.50 17.06 -14.03
CA ALA A 173 -17.67 16.00 -14.59
C ALA A 173 -16.16 16.33 -14.52
N SER A 174 -15.79 17.58 -14.82
CA SER A 174 -14.41 18.06 -14.70
C SER A 174 -13.91 18.13 -13.26
N LYS A 175 -14.80 18.42 -12.30
CA LYS A 175 -14.51 18.43 -10.86
C LYS A 175 -14.23 17.03 -10.33
N VAL A 176 -15.03 16.03 -10.71
CA VAL A 176 -14.83 14.63 -10.30
C VAL A 176 -13.50 14.09 -10.82
N GLY A 177 -13.12 14.41 -12.07
CA GLY A 177 -11.84 14.03 -12.64
C GLY A 177 -10.64 14.61 -11.87
N ARG A 178 -10.74 15.88 -11.45
CA ARG A 178 -9.67 16.55 -10.69
C ARG A 178 -9.49 15.97 -9.29
N GLU A 179 -10.58 15.73 -8.57
CA GLU A 179 -10.51 15.14 -7.23
C GLU A 179 -9.98 13.69 -7.28
N ALA A 180 -10.38 12.91 -8.28
CA ALA A 180 -9.83 11.57 -8.50
C ALA A 180 -8.32 11.60 -8.78
N ALA A 181 -7.86 12.53 -9.63
CA ALA A 181 -6.43 12.69 -9.93
C ALA A 181 -5.60 13.07 -8.69
N LEU A 182 -6.13 13.95 -7.82
CA LEU A 182 -5.49 14.31 -6.56
C LEU A 182 -5.36 13.12 -5.62
N VAL A 183 -6.42 12.30 -5.48
CA VAL A 183 -6.38 11.09 -4.66
C VAL A 183 -5.32 10.10 -5.16
N VAL A 184 -5.27 9.86 -6.48
CA VAL A 184 -4.24 8.99 -7.09
C VAL A 184 -2.83 9.53 -6.83
N LEU A 185 -2.62 10.84 -6.99
CA LEU A 185 -1.33 11.47 -6.70
C LEU A 185 -0.94 11.32 -5.23
N CYS A 186 -1.87 11.53 -4.30
CA CYS A 186 -1.64 11.33 -2.87
C CYS A 186 -1.23 9.89 -2.54
N ILE A 187 -1.88 8.89 -3.15
CA ILE A 187 -1.54 7.48 -2.96
C ILE A 187 -0.11 7.20 -3.44
N ILE A 188 0.28 7.71 -4.61
CA ILE A 188 1.63 7.53 -5.16
C ILE A 188 2.67 8.17 -4.24
N VAL A 189 2.45 9.41 -3.80
CA VAL A 189 3.38 10.12 -2.91
C VAL A 189 3.54 9.40 -1.57
N LEU A 190 2.43 8.95 -0.97
CA LEU A 190 2.47 8.17 0.28
C LEU A 190 3.21 6.83 0.09
N GLY A 191 2.97 6.14 -1.02
CA GLY A 191 3.67 4.89 -1.36
C GLY A 191 5.18 5.06 -1.50
N LEU A 192 5.62 6.14 -2.15
CA LEU A 192 7.04 6.49 -2.28
C LEU A 192 7.68 6.79 -0.92
N PHE A 193 6.98 7.54 -0.06
CA PHE A 193 7.46 7.89 1.27
C PHE A 193 7.65 6.67 2.17
N VAL A 194 6.68 5.73 2.16
CA VAL A 194 6.77 4.48 2.92
C VAL A 194 7.94 3.63 2.41
N SER A 195 8.09 3.50 1.10
CA SER A 195 9.17 2.73 0.48
C SER A 195 10.55 3.29 0.84
N LEU A 196 10.73 4.61 0.78
CA LEU A 196 11.97 5.28 1.17
C LEU A 196 12.28 5.07 2.66
N SER A 197 11.27 5.17 3.53
CA SER A 197 11.43 4.97 4.98
C SER A 197 11.91 3.56 5.32
N ILE A 198 11.39 2.53 4.62
CA ILE A 198 11.84 1.14 4.79
C ILE A 198 13.29 0.98 4.34
N LEU A 199 13.68 1.55 3.19
CA LEU A 199 15.05 1.48 2.69
C LEU A 199 16.05 2.14 3.65
N VAL A 200 15.72 3.32 4.18
CA VAL A 200 16.54 4.03 5.17
C VAL A 200 16.70 3.20 6.44
N SER A 201 15.60 2.64 6.95
CA SER A 201 15.61 1.80 8.16
C SER A 201 16.48 0.55 7.97
N CYS A 202 16.40 -0.11 6.81
CA CYS A 202 17.27 -1.24 6.46
C CYS A 202 18.75 -0.82 6.38
N GLY A 203 19.04 0.36 5.81
CA GLY A 203 20.40 0.91 5.76
C GLY A 203 21.00 1.20 7.14
N ILE A 204 20.22 1.81 8.03
CA ILE A 204 20.63 2.07 9.43
C ILE A 204 20.88 0.75 10.16
N TYR A 205 19.99 -0.24 9.99
CA TYR A 205 20.16 -1.55 10.61
C TYR A 205 21.45 -2.24 10.15
N ASP A 206 21.74 -2.24 8.84
CA ASP A 206 22.95 -2.87 8.29
C ASP A 206 24.23 -2.16 8.78
N MET A 207 24.21 -0.82 8.84
CA MET A 207 25.31 -0.03 9.41
C MET A 207 25.55 -0.38 10.88
N ALA A 208 24.49 -0.42 11.69
CA ALA A 208 24.59 -0.77 13.11
C ALA A 208 25.10 -2.20 13.31
N ALA A 209 24.64 -3.15 12.48
CA ALA A 209 25.12 -4.53 12.50
C ALA A 209 26.62 -4.62 12.13
N ARG A 210 27.06 -3.87 11.10
CA ARG A 210 28.47 -3.77 10.70
C ARG A 210 29.33 -3.20 11.82
N TRP A 211 28.86 -2.15 12.50
CA TRP A 211 29.57 -1.55 13.63
C TRP A 211 29.66 -2.49 14.81
N ARG A 212 28.59 -3.21 15.15
CA ARG A 212 28.60 -4.23 16.20
C ARG A 212 29.60 -5.35 15.89
N HIS A 213 29.61 -5.82 14.64
CA HIS A 213 30.56 -6.83 14.20
C HIS A 213 32.02 -6.33 14.32
N LEU A 214 32.27 -5.08 13.93
CA LEU A 214 33.55 -4.40 14.10
C LEU A 214 33.97 -4.33 15.57
N ALA A 215 33.09 -3.86 16.44
CA ALA A 215 33.36 -3.72 17.87
C ALA A 215 33.66 -5.09 18.50
N ASN A 216 32.90 -6.12 18.15
CA ASN A 216 33.13 -7.49 18.62
C ASN A 216 34.49 -8.03 18.19
N PHE A 217 34.90 -7.78 16.94
CA PHE A 217 36.23 -8.17 16.46
C PHE A 217 37.36 -7.48 17.25
N HIS A 218 37.26 -6.16 17.45
CA HIS A 218 38.26 -5.42 18.25
C HIS A 218 38.29 -5.89 19.71
N ALA A 219 37.14 -6.19 20.30
CA ALA A 219 37.05 -6.74 21.65
C ALA A 219 37.73 -8.11 21.75
N CYS A 220 37.50 -8.99 20.77
CA CYS A 220 38.16 -10.30 20.66
C CYS A 220 39.68 -10.14 20.52
N HIS A 221 40.13 -9.31 19.56
CA HIS A 221 41.54 -9.03 19.34
C HIS A 221 42.22 -8.45 20.58
N LYS A 222 41.57 -7.51 21.29
CA LYS A 222 42.11 -6.94 22.54
C LYS A 222 42.23 -7.98 23.66
N LYS A 223 41.34 -8.98 23.71
CA LYS A 223 41.43 -10.08 24.68
C LYS A 223 42.54 -11.06 24.31
N LEU A 224 42.63 -11.46 23.04
CA LEU A 224 43.73 -12.30 22.56
C LEU A 224 45.10 -11.66 22.79
N ARG A 225 45.23 -10.35 22.52
CA ARG A 225 46.47 -9.61 22.80
C ARG A 225 46.86 -9.66 24.28
N ARG A 226 45.90 -9.46 25.19
CA ARG A 226 46.16 -9.57 26.64
C ARG A 226 46.62 -10.97 27.05
N VAL A 227 46.02 -12.02 26.47
CA VAL A 227 46.48 -13.41 26.74
C VAL A 227 47.90 -13.62 26.25
N HIS A 228 48.21 -13.11 25.06
CA HIS A 228 49.55 -13.18 24.51
C HIS A 228 50.58 -12.45 25.39
N GLU A 229 50.30 -11.21 25.78
CA GLU A 229 51.17 -10.41 26.66
C GLU A 229 51.44 -11.13 28.00
N GLU A 230 50.42 -11.71 28.62
CA GLU A 230 50.56 -12.43 29.90
C GLU A 230 51.27 -13.78 29.74
N LEU A 231 51.07 -14.50 28.64
CA LEU A 231 51.74 -15.78 28.40
C LEU A 231 53.21 -15.63 27.95
N VAL A 232 53.57 -14.50 27.32
CA VAL A 232 54.97 -14.16 26.99
C VAL A 232 55.73 -13.67 28.21
N ASN A 233 55.06 -13.04 29.18
CA ASN A 233 55.67 -12.65 30.45
C ASN A 233 55.83 -13.88 31.37
N VAL A 234 56.81 -14.74 31.06
CA VAL A 234 57.08 -16.06 31.68
C VAL A 234 57.25 -16.03 33.21
N ASN A 235 57.46 -14.86 33.82
CA ASN A 235 57.88 -14.75 35.22
C ASN A 235 56.75 -14.48 36.24
N HIS A 236 55.48 -14.43 35.85
CA HIS A 236 54.39 -14.04 36.76
C HIS A 236 53.17 -14.96 36.74
N ASP A 237 52.55 -15.14 37.91
CA ASP A 237 51.24 -15.77 38.08
C ASP A 237 50.23 -15.15 37.10
N LEU A 238 49.50 -15.98 36.34
CA LEU A 238 48.53 -15.50 35.36
C LEU A 238 47.50 -14.58 36.02
N THR A 239 47.60 -13.27 35.76
CA THR A 239 46.73 -12.26 36.38
C THR A 239 45.39 -12.09 35.65
N LEU A 240 45.07 -13.00 34.72
CA LEU A 240 43.83 -12.99 33.95
C LEU A 240 42.89 -14.09 34.42
N CYS A 241 41.59 -13.78 34.46
CA CYS A 241 40.54 -14.78 34.59
C CYS A 241 40.49 -15.62 33.31
N PRO A 242 40.74 -16.94 33.34
CA PRO A 242 40.79 -17.77 32.13
C PRO A 242 39.46 -17.84 31.37
N TYR A 243 38.34 -17.57 32.04
CA TYR A 243 37.01 -17.60 31.44
C TYR A 243 36.67 -16.31 30.68
N CYS A 244 36.79 -15.13 31.31
CA CYS A 244 36.41 -13.86 30.68
C CYS A 244 37.58 -13.09 30.07
N VAL A 245 38.82 -13.48 30.38
CA VAL A 245 40.07 -12.86 29.89
C VAL A 245 40.20 -11.39 30.30
N ASN A 246 39.73 -11.07 31.50
CA ASN A 246 39.93 -9.78 32.14
C ASN A 246 40.85 -9.94 33.35
N ALA A 247 41.53 -8.86 33.73
CA ALA A 247 42.42 -8.85 34.88
C ALA A 247 41.68 -9.25 36.17
N VAL A 248 42.40 -9.99 37.00
CA VAL A 248 42.00 -10.47 38.32
C VAL A 248 43.00 -9.91 39.31
N GLN A 249 42.51 -9.42 40.44
CA GLN A 249 43.38 -8.90 41.48
C GLN A 249 44.19 -10.04 42.11
N SER A 250 45.49 -9.81 42.32
CA SER A 250 46.38 -10.76 43.00
C SER A 250 46.08 -10.85 44.50
N GLN A 251 45.41 -9.85 45.07
CA GLN A 251 45.01 -9.85 46.48
C GLN A 251 43.67 -10.58 46.70
N PRO A 252 43.47 -11.20 47.87
CA PRO A 252 42.19 -11.80 48.23
C PRO A 252 41.06 -10.76 48.15
N SER A 253 40.01 -11.07 47.39
CA SER A 253 38.86 -10.20 47.20
C SER A 253 37.59 -11.06 47.16
N PRO A 254 36.45 -10.60 47.71
CA PRO A 254 35.19 -11.35 47.64
C PRO A 254 34.69 -11.57 46.20
N THR A 255 35.25 -10.84 45.23
CA THR A 255 34.92 -10.96 43.80
C THR A 255 35.79 -11.97 43.06
N VAL A 256 36.78 -12.57 43.72
CA VAL A 256 37.77 -13.49 43.15
C VAL A 256 37.75 -14.81 43.91
N VAL A 257 37.70 -15.92 43.17
CA VAL A 257 37.85 -17.26 43.72
C VAL A 257 39.22 -17.79 43.31
N VAL A 258 39.98 -18.27 44.30
CA VAL A 258 41.24 -18.99 44.10
C VAL A 258 41.00 -20.44 44.45
N PHE A 259 41.21 -21.35 43.50
CA PHE A 259 41.10 -22.79 43.73
C PHE A 259 42.34 -23.33 44.43
N LEU A 260 42.24 -24.51 45.06
CA LEU A 260 43.39 -25.16 45.73
C LEU A 260 44.58 -25.44 44.79
N CYS A 261 44.33 -25.55 43.48
CA CYS A 261 45.37 -25.66 42.45
C CYS A 261 46.01 -24.31 42.06
N GLY A 262 45.67 -23.21 42.74
CA GLY A 262 46.22 -21.86 42.49
C GLY A 262 45.51 -21.03 41.41
N HIS A 263 44.67 -21.64 40.55
CA HIS A 263 43.99 -20.92 39.49
C HIS A 263 42.95 -19.92 40.01
N ARG A 264 42.93 -18.72 39.42
CA ARG A 264 42.10 -17.60 39.85
C ARG A 264 41.02 -17.27 38.84
N PHE A 265 39.81 -17.01 39.31
CA PHE A 265 38.67 -16.62 38.48
C PHE A 265 37.90 -15.49 39.15
N HIS A 266 37.20 -14.65 38.38
CA HIS A 266 36.11 -13.87 38.96
C HIS A 266 35.04 -14.83 39.48
N MET A 267 34.51 -14.58 40.67
CA MET A 267 33.44 -15.37 41.31
C MET A 267 32.28 -15.62 40.34
N GLN A 268 31.84 -14.58 39.64
CA GLN A 268 30.76 -14.68 38.64
C GLN A 268 31.10 -15.59 37.45
N CYS A 269 32.36 -15.63 37.03
CA CYS A 269 32.81 -16.48 35.93
C CYS A 269 32.89 -17.95 36.35
N ALA A 270 33.40 -18.22 37.56
CA ALA A 270 33.42 -19.57 38.13
C ALA A 270 31.99 -20.10 38.30
N ASN A 271 31.10 -19.30 38.89
CA ASN A 271 29.69 -19.68 39.06
C ASN A 271 28.99 -19.94 37.73
N ARG A 272 29.21 -19.09 36.71
CA ARG A 272 28.66 -19.31 35.37
C ARG A 272 29.17 -20.62 34.77
N TRP A 273 30.45 -20.95 34.95
CA TRP A 273 31.00 -22.21 34.47
C TRP A 273 30.37 -23.42 35.20
N PHE A 274 30.16 -23.34 36.52
CA PHE A 274 29.50 -24.42 37.28
C PHE A 274 28.04 -24.63 36.86
N LEU A 275 27.31 -23.56 36.52
CA LEU A 275 25.96 -23.68 35.94
C LEU A 275 25.97 -24.40 34.60
N GLU A 276 27.05 -24.27 33.84
CA GLU A 276 27.23 -24.94 32.54
C GLU A 276 27.76 -26.37 32.68
N GLN A 277 28.33 -26.72 33.83
CA GLN A 277 28.94 -28.03 34.13
C GLN A 277 28.60 -28.47 35.57
N PRO A 278 27.35 -28.86 35.86
CA PRO A 278 26.90 -29.17 37.22
C PRO A 278 27.71 -30.30 37.88
N GLU A 279 28.13 -31.30 37.10
CA GLU A 279 28.92 -32.46 37.56
C GLU A 279 30.33 -32.11 38.05
N ALA A 280 30.81 -30.90 37.70
CA ALA A 280 32.12 -30.41 38.07
C ALA A 280 32.07 -29.34 39.19
N THR A 281 30.95 -29.23 39.91
CA THR A 281 30.79 -28.28 41.03
C THR A 281 31.92 -28.43 42.05
N GLY A 282 32.54 -27.31 42.42
CA GLY A 282 33.65 -27.26 43.37
C GLY A 282 35.02 -27.66 42.80
N LYS A 283 35.10 -28.12 41.55
CA LYS A 283 36.37 -28.42 40.88
C LYS A 283 36.88 -27.19 40.11
N CYS A 284 38.20 -27.07 39.95
CA CYS A 284 38.77 -25.99 39.13
C CYS A 284 38.37 -26.18 37.65
N PRO A 285 37.84 -25.15 36.96
CA PRO A 285 37.46 -25.25 35.54
C PRO A 285 38.57 -25.70 34.59
N ILE A 286 39.83 -25.32 34.88
CA ILE A 286 40.99 -25.75 34.07
C ILE A 286 41.30 -27.22 34.33
N CYS A 287 41.37 -27.65 35.59
CA CYS A 287 41.78 -29.01 35.94
C CYS A 287 40.70 -30.07 35.66
N ALA A 288 39.42 -29.71 35.79
CA ALA A 288 38.31 -30.63 35.61
C ALA A 288 38.20 -31.20 34.19
N GLY A 289 38.70 -30.47 33.18
CA GLY A 289 38.63 -30.87 31.78
C GLY A 289 39.65 -31.92 31.32
N PHE A 290 40.63 -32.27 32.15
CA PHE A 290 41.79 -33.08 31.73
C PHE A 290 41.89 -34.46 32.36
N GLY A 291 40.90 -34.89 33.17
CA GLY A 291 40.73 -36.28 33.63
C GLY A 291 41.97 -36.92 34.28
N THR A 292 41.93 -37.07 35.61
CA THR A 292 42.98 -37.61 36.51
C THR A 292 44.01 -36.57 36.98
N CYS A 293 43.83 -36.13 38.23
CA CYS A 293 44.82 -35.42 39.02
C CYS A 293 45.72 -36.43 39.76
N ASP A 294 46.21 -37.45 39.06
CA ASP A 294 47.22 -38.32 39.66
C ASP A 294 48.55 -37.55 39.70
N LYS A 295 49.12 -37.57 40.90
CA LYS A 295 50.03 -36.56 41.44
C LYS A 295 51.32 -36.43 40.62
N GLU A 296 51.82 -35.19 40.58
CA GLU A 296 53.18 -34.73 40.25
C GLU A 296 53.48 -34.19 38.84
N MET A 297 52.57 -34.26 37.88
CA MET A 297 52.70 -33.44 36.66
C MET A 297 51.95 -32.12 36.87
N SER A 298 52.67 -31.01 37.02
CA SER A 298 52.07 -29.68 37.06
C SER A 298 51.07 -29.53 35.90
N PRO A 299 49.89 -28.91 36.11
CA PRO A 299 48.93 -28.70 35.03
C PRO A 299 49.67 -28.00 33.88
N SER A 300 49.83 -28.71 32.76
CA SER A 300 50.58 -28.20 31.62
C SER A 300 50.02 -26.83 31.25
N ALA A 301 50.90 -25.87 30.93
CA ALA A 301 50.51 -24.57 30.39
C ALA A 301 49.50 -24.68 29.23
N ASP A 302 49.50 -25.82 28.54
CA ASP A 302 48.60 -26.13 27.43
C ASP A 302 47.14 -26.36 27.88
N ALA A 303 46.91 -26.81 29.12
CA ALA A 303 45.58 -26.94 29.69
C ALA A 303 44.90 -25.57 29.89
N ALA A 304 45.66 -24.61 30.41
CA ALA A 304 45.20 -23.23 30.58
C ALA A 304 44.98 -22.54 29.21
N LYS A 305 45.92 -22.69 28.26
CA LYS A 305 45.76 -22.17 26.88
C LYS A 305 44.47 -22.70 26.24
N THR A 306 44.28 -24.02 26.28
CA THR A 306 43.10 -24.67 25.69
C THR A 306 41.81 -24.17 26.33
N PHE A 307 41.78 -24.03 27.66
CA PHE A 307 40.62 -23.49 28.37
C PHE A 307 40.31 -22.04 27.96
N ILE A 308 41.33 -21.19 27.85
CA ILE A 308 41.18 -19.78 27.43
C ILE A 308 40.65 -19.70 26.00
N LEU A 309 41.22 -20.48 25.07
CA LEU A 309 40.77 -20.54 23.68
C LEU A 309 39.31 -20.98 23.55
N LYS A 310 38.92 -22.04 24.27
CA LYS A 310 37.52 -22.50 24.34
C LYS A 310 36.60 -21.40 24.88
N SER A 311 37.03 -20.69 25.92
CA SER A 311 36.28 -19.58 26.52
C SER A 311 36.16 -18.37 25.60
N LEU A 312 37.19 -18.06 24.81
CA LEU A 312 37.18 -16.99 23.82
C LEU A 312 36.24 -17.31 22.65
N ARG A 313 36.27 -18.52 22.09
CA ARG A 313 35.30 -18.91 21.06
C ARG A 313 33.88 -18.89 21.57
N LYS A 314 33.64 -19.29 22.82
CA LYS A 314 32.30 -19.20 23.41
C LYS A 314 31.79 -17.76 23.42
N GLN A 315 32.66 -16.78 23.67
CA GLN A 315 32.32 -15.36 23.63
C GLN A 315 32.25 -14.78 22.21
N TYR A 316 33.03 -15.33 21.26
CA TYR A 316 33.17 -14.83 19.90
C TYR A 316 33.03 -15.94 18.83
N PRO A 317 31.88 -16.64 18.79
CA PRO A 317 31.73 -17.84 17.95
C PRO A 317 31.75 -17.56 16.44
N GLY A 318 31.46 -16.32 16.03
CA GLY A 318 31.54 -15.88 14.63
C GLY A 318 32.94 -15.39 14.21
N ILE A 319 33.89 -15.30 15.13
CA ILE A 319 35.25 -14.80 14.88
C ILE A 319 36.28 -15.94 15.00
N ILE A 320 36.16 -16.79 16.03
CA ILE A 320 37.08 -17.90 16.27
C ILE A 320 36.38 -19.22 15.90
N SER A 321 36.90 -19.94 14.92
CA SER A 321 36.36 -21.24 14.49
C SER A 321 36.77 -22.38 15.43
N LYS A 322 36.19 -23.58 15.26
CA LYS A 322 36.60 -24.77 16.03
C LYS A 322 38.02 -25.19 15.64
N ASP A 323 38.27 -25.26 14.34
CA ASP A 323 39.54 -25.68 13.73
C ASP A 323 40.70 -24.77 14.18
N GLN A 324 40.43 -23.46 14.30
CA GLN A 324 41.41 -22.51 14.85
C GLN A 324 41.78 -22.83 16.29
N ILE A 325 40.86 -23.29 17.14
CA ILE A 325 41.22 -23.67 18.51
C ILE A 325 42.13 -24.89 18.53
N GLU A 326 41.80 -25.92 17.75
CA GLU A 326 42.57 -27.17 17.72
C GLU A 326 43.99 -26.91 17.23
N HIS A 327 44.13 -26.09 16.18
CA HIS A 327 45.42 -25.61 15.69
C HIS A 327 46.15 -24.75 16.74
N TRP A 328 45.52 -23.67 17.21
CA TRP A 328 46.12 -22.71 18.16
C TRP A 328 46.52 -23.32 19.50
N ALA A 329 45.81 -24.34 19.98
CA ALA A 329 46.16 -25.03 21.21
C ALA A 329 47.54 -25.69 21.16
N SER A 330 48.02 -26.05 19.96
CA SER A 330 49.34 -26.64 19.73
C SER A 330 50.44 -25.63 19.37
N CYS A 331 50.09 -24.36 19.14
CA CYS A 331 51.01 -23.33 18.65
C CYS A 331 51.41 -22.31 19.73
N HIS A 332 52.44 -21.51 19.42
CA HIS A 332 52.78 -20.32 20.18
C HIS A 332 51.70 -19.24 20.03
N THR A 333 51.53 -18.42 21.06
CA THR A 333 50.48 -17.39 21.11
C THR A 333 50.63 -16.28 20.05
N GLU A 334 51.83 -16.10 19.49
CA GLU A 334 52.07 -15.16 18.38
C GLU A 334 51.27 -15.55 17.14
N THR A 335 51.20 -16.86 16.86
CA THR A 335 50.42 -17.42 15.76
C THR A 335 48.94 -17.06 15.86
N TRP A 336 48.40 -16.96 17.09
CA TRP A 336 46.99 -16.64 17.29
C TRP A 336 46.66 -15.22 16.82
N LEU A 337 47.59 -14.27 17.03
CA LEU A 337 47.40 -12.88 16.63
C LEU A 337 47.60 -12.67 15.12
N THR A 338 48.56 -13.39 14.52
CA THR A 338 48.84 -13.27 13.08
C THR A 338 47.76 -13.94 12.23
N GLU A 339 47.21 -15.06 12.68
CA GLU A 339 46.15 -15.80 11.97
C GLU A 339 44.74 -15.26 12.23
N LEU A 340 44.55 -14.39 13.24
CA LEU A 340 43.25 -13.80 13.54
C LEU A 340 42.83 -12.82 12.43
N THR A 341 42.17 -13.35 11.41
CA THR A 341 41.61 -12.56 10.32
C THR A 341 40.23 -12.04 10.68
N ARG A 342 39.90 -10.84 10.20
CA ARG A 342 38.58 -10.26 10.38
C ARG A 342 37.58 -10.96 9.46
N PRO A 343 36.54 -11.62 9.99
CA PRO A 343 35.54 -12.24 9.13
C PRO A 343 34.80 -11.17 8.31
N ARG A 344 34.48 -11.52 7.06
CA ARG A 344 33.76 -10.62 6.16
C ARG A 344 32.33 -10.45 6.67
N PHE A 345 31.95 -9.19 6.95
CA PHE A 345 30.57 -8.87 7.31
C PHE A 345 29.64 -9.20 6.14
N LYS A 346 28.62 -10.03 6.39
CA LYS A 346 27.58 -10.37 5.42
C LYS A 346 26.43 -9.38 5.60
N SER A 347 26.37 -8.39 4.71
CA SER A 347 25.28 -7.41 4.68
C SER A 347 23.95 -8.08 4.35
N ILE A 348 22.84 -7.57 4.91
CA ILE A 348 21.49 -8.05 4.60
C ILE A 348 21.12 -7.88 3.11
N PHE A 349 21.78 -6.96 2.42
CA PHE A 349 21.56 -6.68 1.00
C PHE A 349 22.34 -7.64 0.09
N TYR A 350 23.30 -8.38 0.64
CA TYR A 350 24.09 -9.35 -0.13
C TYR A 350 23.41 -10.72 -0.07
N ARG A 351 22.48 -10.98 -0.99
CA ARG A 351 22.01 -12.34 -1.29
C ARG A 351 22.90 -12.94 -2.36
N LYS A 352 23.34 -14.18 -2.13
CA LYS A 352 24.06 -14.98 -3.12
C LYS A 352 23.13 -15.45 -4.22
#